data_AF-A0A6N6VII2-F1
#
_entry.id   AF-A0A6N6VII2-F1
#
_cell.length_a   1.000
_cell.length_b   1.000
_cell.length_c   1.000
_cell.angle_alpha   90.00
_cell.angle_beta   90.00
_cell.angle_gamma   90.00
#
_symmetry.space_group_name_H-M   'P 1'
#
loop_
_entity.id
_entity.type
_entity.pdbx_description
1 polymer ?
#
loop_
_entity_poly.entity_id
_entity_poly.type
_entity_poly.pdbx_seq_one_letter_code
_entity_poly.pdbx_strand_id
1 'polypeptide(L)'
;MSAINTYLIRAASPEELHAALVAASVGKARAFAWDADRFDDARVRLPYPETSPGATDPETGAATEAPTGMWLCEVVLVNEEDAALVAMQG
;
A
#
# COMPACT_ATOMS: atom_id res chain seq x y z
N MET A 1 16.72 -12.73 -15.12
CA MET A 1 16.51 -11.78 -13.99
C MET A 1 15.02 -11.67 -13.80
N SER A 2 14.52 -11.82 -12.58
CA SER A 2 13.09 -11.54 -12.32
C SER A 2 12.91 -10.04 -12.15
N ALA A 3 11.93 -9.46 -12.83
CA ALA A 3 11.49 -8.09 -12.58
C ALA A 3 10.59 -8.08 -11.34
N ILE A 4 10.79 -7.11 -10.45
CA ILE A 4 9.94 -6.91 -9.28
C ILE A 4 9.27 -5.54 -9.45
N ASN A 5 7.94 -5.55 -9.52
CA ASN A 5 7.12 -4.36 -9.62
C ASN A 5 6.44 -4.12 -8.27
N THR A 6 6.72 -2.97 -7.66
CA THR A 6 6.10 -2.55 -6.40
C THR A 6 5.14 -1.40 -6.65
N TYR A 7 3.88 -1.62 -6.28
CA TYR A 7 2.81 -0.64 -6.38
C TYR A 7 2.49 -0.08 -5.00
N LEU A 8 2.82 1.19 -4.77
CA LEU A 8 2.40 1.93 -3.58
C LEU A 8 1.00 2.51 -3.81
N ILE A 9 0.03 2.09 -3.01
CA ILE A 9 -1.36 2.57 -3.01
C ILE A 9 -1.55 3.47 -1.78
N ARG A 10 -2.24 4.59 -1.94
CA ARG A 10 -2.49 5.58 -0.88
C ARG A 10 -3.99 5.86 -0.76
N ALA A 11 -4.55 5.86 0.46
CA ALA A 11 -5.95 6.20 0.72
C ALA A 11 -6.15 6.87 2.08
N ALA A 12 -7.35 7.36 2.38
CA ALA A 12 -7.64 8.06 3.64
C ALA A 12 -7.84 7.10 4.83
N SER A 13 -8.11 5.82 4.58
CA SER A 13 -8.27 4.82 5.63
C SER A 13 -7.85 3.41 5.18
N PRO A 14 -7.66 2.46 6.13
CA PRO A 14 -7.44 1.05 5.80
C PRO A 14 -8.57 0.44 4.98
N GLU A 15 -9.81 0.82 5.26
CA GLU A 15 -11.00 0.33 4.57
C GLU A 15 -11.03 0.79 3.11
N GLU A 16 -10.59 2.03 2.83
CA GLU A 16 -10.46 2.53 1.47
C GLU A 16 -9.36 1.79 0.68
N LEU A 17 -8.21 1.50 1.31
CA LEU A 17 -7.17 0.66 0.71
C LEU A 17 -7.69 -0.74 0.39
N HIS A 18 -8.39 -1.34 1.34
CA HIS A 18 -9.00 -2.65 1.15
C HIS A 18 -10.01 -2.64 -0.01
N ALA A 19 -10.91 -1.66 -0.05
CA ALA A 19 -11.88 -1.50 -1.12
C ALA A 19 -11.22 -1.31 -2.49
N ALA A 20 -10.14 -0.53 -2.57
CA ALA A 20 -9.36 -0.35 -3.78
C ALA A 20 -8.74 -1.67 -4.27
N LEU A 21 -8.17 -2.48 -3.37
CA LEU A 21 -7.59 -3.77 -3.73
C LEU A 21 -8.63 -4.81 -4.13
N VAL A 22 -9.80 -4.82 -3.50
CA VAL A 22 -10.93 -5.67 -3.93
C VAL A 22 -11.38 -5.27 -5.33
N ALA A 23 -11.50 -3.97 -5.61
CA ALA A 23 -11.85 -3.48 -6.95
C ALA A 23 -10.76 -3.85 -7.98
N ALA A 24 -9.48 -3.71 -7.63
CA ALA A 24 -8.36 -4.14 -8.48
C ALA A 24 -8.38 -5.64 -8.76
N SER A 25 -8.97 -6.44 -7.86
CA SER A 25 -9.00 -7.90 -7.96
C SER A 25 -10.05 -8.45 -8.94
N VAL A 26 -10.97 -7.61 -9.42
CA VAL A 26 -12.06 -8.04 -10.31
C VAL A 26 -11.49 -8.66 -11.59
N GLY A 27 -11.91 -9.88 -11.90
CA GLY A 27 -11.49 -10.62 -13.10
C GLY A 27 -10.11 -11.28 -13.01
N LYS A 28 -9.42 -11.20 -11.86
CA LYS A 28 -8.12 -11.87 -11.65
C LYS A 28 -8.30 -13.24 -11.02
N ALA A 29 -7.47 -14.20 -11.42
CA ALA A 29 -7.48 -15.55 -10.86
C ALA A 29 -7.06 -15.59 -9.38
N ARG A 30 -6.17 -14.67 -8.98
CA ARG A 30 -5.71 -14.51 -7.60
C ARG A 30 -5.87 -13.07 -7.17
N ALA A 31 -6.92 -12.82 -6.38
CA ALA A 31 -7.26 -11.53 -5.86
C ALA A 31 -6.25 -11.04 -4.79
N PHE A 32 -6.09 -9.71 -4.69
CA PHE A 32 -5.24 -9.03 -3.71
C PHE A 32 -5.90 -8.90 -2.34
N ALA A 33 -7.23 -8.85 -2.32
CA ALA A 33 -8.07 -8.81 -1.13
C ALA A 33 -9.44 -9.45 -1.43
N TRP A 34 -10.12 -10.01 -0.42
CA TRP A 34 -11.35 -10.82 -0.64
C TRP A 34 -12.46 -10.62 0.41
N ASP A 35 -12.12 -10.36 1.68
CA ASP A 35 -13.03 -10.09 2.80
C ASP A 35 -12.51 -8.89 3.60
N ALA A 36 -13.32 -8.27 4.46
CA ALA A 36 -12.86 -7.19 5.34
C ALA A 36 -11.55 -7.55 6.07
N ASP A 37 -10.52 -6.74 5.85
CA ASP A 37 -9.16 -6.89 6.41
C ASP A 37 -8.41 -8.17 6.03
N ARG A 38 -8.81 -8.84 4.94
CA ARG A 38 -8.07 -9.99 4.39
C ARG A 38 -7.36 -9.65 3.10
N PHE A 39 -6.04 -9.76 3.16
CA PHE A 39 -5.13 -9.49 2.06
C PHE A 39 -4.38 -10.76 1.65
N ASP A 40 -3.86 -10.74 0.43
CA ASP A 40 -2.90 -11.72 -0.01
C ASP A 40 -1.50 -11.39 0.53
N ASP A 41 -1.20 -11.84 1.74
CA ASP A 41 0.05 -11.55 2.46
C ASP A 41 1.34 -11.93 1.70
N ALA A 42 1.24 -12.75 0.65
CA ALA A 42 2.39 -13.06 -0.21
C ALA A 42 2.77 -11.93 -1.17
N ARG A 43 1.82 -11.04 -1.48
CA ARG A 43 1.98 -9.93 -2.44
C ARG A 43 1.65 -8.58 -1.83
N VAL A 44 0.82 -8.54 -0.80
CA VAL A 44 0.30 -7.30 -0.22
C VAL A 44 0.91 -7.10 1.15
N ARG A 45 1.58 -5.96 1.33
CA ARG A 45 1.96 -5.49 2.66
C ARG A 45 0.74 -4.86 3.32
N LEU A 46 0.42 -5.32 4.54
CA LEU A 46 -0.74 -4.82 5.29
C LEU A 46 -0.75 -3.29 5.38
N PRO A 47 -1.94 -2.65 5.30
CA PRO A 47 -2.07 -1.20 5.43
C PRO A 47 -1.34 -0.62 6.65
N TYR A 48 -0.62 0.48 6.45
CA TYR A 48 0.07 1.20 7.51
C TYR A 48 -0.13 2.72 7.38
N PRO A 49 -0.12 3.48 8.49
CA PRO A 49 -0.22 4.93 8.43
C PRO A 49 0.95 5.54 7.64
N GLU A 50 0.65 6.49 6.76
CA GLU A 50 1.65 7.32 6.11
C GLU A 50 2.23 8.28 7.14
N THR A 51 3.56 8.30 7.26
CA THR A 51 4.29 9.26 8.07
C THR A 51 5.15 10.16 7.20
N SER A 52 5.33 11.41 7.65
CA SER A 52 6.26 12.36 7.06
C SER A 52 7.23 12.88 8.12
N PRO A 53 8.41 13.42 7.71
CA PRO A 53 9.30 14.08 8.66
C PRO A 53 8.58 15.22 9.38
N GLY A 54 8.52 15.10 10.71
CA GLY A 54 7.93 16.06 11.62
C GLY A 54 8.99 17.03 12.19
N ALA A 55 8.89 17.31 13.49
CA ALA A 55 9.84 18.15 14.20
C ALA A 55 11.21 17.46 14.37
N THR A 56 12.27 18.22 14.61
CA THR A 56 13.54 17.66 15.06
C THR A 56 13.49 17.41 16.56
N ASP A 57 13.82 16.19 16.97
CA ASP A 57 14.00 15.82 18.37
C ASP A 57 15.17 16.63 18.97
N PRO A 58 14.95 17.38 20.06
CA PRO A 58 15.97 18.29 20.60
C PRO A 58 17.13 17.58 21.31
N GLU A 59 16.98 16.31 21.69
CA GLU A 59 18.01 15.54 22.41
C GLU A 59 18.93 14.79 21.45
N THR A 60 18.36 14.25 20.36
CA THR A 60 19.05 13.38 19.42
C THR A 60 19.37 14.06 18.08
N GLY A 61 18.71 15.19 17.77
CA GLY A 61 18.82 15.86 16.48
C GLY A 61 18.17 15.10 15.31
N ALA A 62 17.48 13.98 15.58
CA ALA A 62 16.81 13.19 14.57
C ALA A 62 15.46 13.82 14.17
N ALA A 63 15.02 13.61 12.93
CA ALA A 63 13.66 13.96 12.54
C ALA A 63 12.68 12.99 13.20
N THR A 64 11.65 13.52 13.85
CA THR A 64 10.49 12.75 14.31
C THR A 64 9.61 12.39 13.11
N GLU A 65 8.78 11.36 13.25
CA GLU A 65 7.76 11.04 12.25
C GLU A 65 6.40 11.55 12.71
N ALA A 66 5.69 12.25 11.83
CA ALA A 66 4.33 12.74 12.06
C ALA A 66 3.35 12.04 11.10
N PRO A 67 2.17 11.59 11.56
CA PRO A 67 1.18 10.99 10.69
C PRO A 67 0.61 12.05 9.73
N THR A 68 0.49 11.70 8.45
CA THR A 68 -0.10 12.60 7.44
C THR A 68 -1.64 12.54 7.44
N GLY A 69 -2.22 11.55 8.13
CA GLY A 69 -3.65 11.24 8.09
C GLY A 69 -4.04 10.30 6.94
N MET A 70 -3.08 9.86 6.13
CA MET A 70 -3.30 8.88 5.07
C MET A 70 -2.76 7.51 5.47
N TRP A 71 -3.13 6.52 4.67
CA TRP A 71 -2.69 5.13 4.80
C TRP A 71 -2.05 4.67 3.50
N LEU A 72 -1.04 3.82 3.62
CA LEU A 72 -0.31 3.21 2.52
C LEU A 72 -0.46 1.70 2.53
N CYS A 73 -0.40 1.12 1.34
CA CYS A 73 -0.30 -0.32 1.12
C CYS A 73 0.64 -0.58 -0.05
N GLU A 74 1.46 -1.63 0.04
CA GLU A 74 2.37 -2.02 -1.05
C GLU A 74 1.89 -3.32 -1.66
N VAL A 75 1.83 -3.40 -3.00
CA VAL A 75 1.60 -4.65 -3.74
C VAL A 75 2.84 -4.98 -4.55
N VAL A 76 3.41 -6.16 -4.31
CA VAL A 76 4.64 -6.64 -4.92
C VAL A 76 4.32 -7.77 -5.89
N LEU A 77 4.63 -7.55 -7.17
CA LEU A 77 4.47 -8.52 -8.24
C LEU A 77 5.82 -8.91 -8.84
N VAL A 78 5.97 -10.18 -9.20
CA VAL A 78 7.20 -10.72 -9.78
C VAL A 78 6.93 -11.11 -11.23
N ASN A 79 7.64 -10.47 -12.16
CA ASN A 79 7.49 -10.65 -13.62
C ASN A 79 6.08 -10.34 -14.16
N GLU A 80 5.29 -9.54 -13.44
CA GLU A 80 3.92 -9.18 -13.79
C GLU A 80 3.71 -7.68 -13.62
N GLU A 81 2.94 -7.08 -14.53
CA GLU A 81 2.46 -5.71 -14.43
C GLU A 81 0.94 -5.69 -14.27
N ASP A 82 0.42 -4.68 -13.59
CA ASP A 82 -1.01 -4.57 -13.30
C ASP A 82 -1.54 -3.17 -13.61
N ALA A 83 -2.30 -3.05 -14.70
CA ALA A 83 -2.87 -1.77 -15.12
C ALA A 83 -3.81 -1.15 -14.08
N ALA A 84 -4.51 -1.97 -13.28
CA ALA A 84 -5.38 -1.45 -12.23
C ALA A 84 -4.56 -0.86 -11.08
N LEU A 85 -3.46 -1.52 -10.70
CA LEU A 85 -2.55 -0.99 -9.68
C LEU A 85 -1.79 0.24 -10.16
N VAL A 86 -1.36 0.27 -11.44
CA VAL A 86 -0.74 1.46 -12.06
C VAL A 86 -1.68 2.67 -11.97
N ALA A 87 -2.97 2.49 -12.29
CA ALA A 87 -3.95 3.57 -12.23
C ALA A 87 -4.22 4.09 -10.81
N MET A 88 -3.84 3.33 -9.79
CA MET A 88 -3.97 3.69 -8.37
C MET A 88 -2.72 4.36 -7.80
N GLN A 89 -1.61 4.39 -8.55
CA GLN A 89 -0.41 5.13 -8.15
C GLN A 89 -0.62 6.62 -8.46
N GLY A 90 -1.01 7.39 -7.45
CA GLY A 90 -1.29 8.83 -7.55
C GLY A 90 -0.90 9.58 -6.28
#